data_AF-A0A4S8QIE8-F1
#
_entry.id   AF-A0A4S8QIE8-F1
#
_cell.length_a   1.000
_cell.length_b   1.000
_cell.length_c   1.000
_cell.angle_alpha   90.00
_cell.angle_beta   90.00
_cell.angle_gamma   90.00
#
_symmetry.space_group_name_H-M   'P 1'
#
loop_
_entity.id
_entity.type
_entity.pdbx_description
1 polymer ?
#
loop_
_entity_poly.entity_id
_entity_poly.type
_entity_poly.pdbx_seq_one_letter_code
_entity_poly.pdbx_strand_id
1 'polypeptide(L)'
;MATIIRRLTVLAATMTLALGLSLAAAAPAQAVSPMCSDAYQVKSTVYIYGGQATPVASLKQYYSPSCRQNWGYLWIWQWARDAGYWIKADLAIFVQNEGLQGLEGVGTYDQEALTRAVPGYGKCTRAYIEGTVYKWETQLDRFEKLTAWGC
;
A
#
# COMPACT_ATOMS: atom_id res chain seq x y z
N MET A 1 31.25 -55.93 -49.34
CA MET A 1 29.79 -55.70 -49.47
C MET A 1 29.32 -55.07 -48.16
N ALA A 2 28.82 -53.83 -48.23
CA ALA A 2 28.59 -52.95 -47.09
C ALA A 2 27.16 -53.04 -46.58
N THR A 3 26.95 -52.95 -45.25
CA THR A 3 25.81 -52.23 -44.66
C THR A 3 26.15 -51.75 -43.24
N ILE A 4 26.34 -50.44 -43.08
CA ILE A 4 26.48 -49.74 -41.79
C ILE A 4 25.07 -49.33 -41.36
N ILE A 5 24.59 -49.79 -40.21
CA ILE A 5 23.35 -49.30 -39.59
C ILE A 5 23.70 -48.50 -38.34
N ARG A 6 23.63 -47.17 -38.50
CA ARG A 6 23.70 -46.14 -37.48
C ARG A 6 22.49 -46.27 -36.55
N ARG A 7 22.71 -46.46 -35.24
CA ARG A 7 21.66 -46.22 -34.22
C ARG A 7 22.08 -45.07 -33.32
N LEU A 8 21.53 -43.89 -33.64
CA LEU A 8 21.55 -42.71 -32.78
C LEU A 8 20.65 -42.97 -31.58
N THR A 9 21.21 -42.99 -30.38
CA THR A 9 20.44 -42.93 -29.13
C THR A 9 20.36 -41.46 -28.73
N VAL A 10 19.15 -40.89 -28.86
CA VAL A 10 18.82 -39.53 -28.49
C VAL A 10 18.79 -39.42 -26.96
N LEU A 11 19.65 -38.57 -26.40
CA LEU A 11 19.55 -38.12 -25.01
C LEU A 11 18.41 -37.10 -24.92
N ALA A 12 17.29 -37.48 -24.31
CA ALA A 12 16.22 -36.56 -23.97
C ALA A 12 16.61 -35.79 -22.70
N ALA A 13 17.14 -34.57 -22.86
CA ALA A 13 17.32 -33.64 -21.77
C ALA A 13 15.97 -33.02 -21.42
N THR A 14 15.39 -33.41 -20.28
CA THR A 14 14.20 -32.77 -19.71
C THR A 14 14.58 -31.40 -19.16
N MET A 15 14.28 -30.36 -19.92
CA MET A 15 14.47 -28.96 -19.52
C MET A 15 13.20 -28.51 -18.79
N THR A 16 13.20 -28.58 -17.46
CA THR A 16 12.14 -28.03 -16.61
C THR A 16 12.17 -26.51 -16.69
N LEU A 17 11.15 -25.92 -17.31
CA LEU A 17 10.94 -24.49 -17.36
C LEU A 17 10.52 -24.00 -15.96
N ALA A 18 11.48 -23.52 -15.16
CA ALA A 18 11.17 -22.76 -13.96
C ALA A 18 10.63 -21.39 -14.40
N LEU A 19 9.31 -21.22 -14.38
CA LEU A 19 8.67 -19.91 -14.47
C LEU A 19 9.09 -19.12 -13.24
N GLY A 20 10.12 -18.29 -13.41
CA GLY A 20 10.55 -17.33 -12.40
C GLY A 20 9.43 -16.33 -12.16
N LEU A 21 8.64 -16.54 -11.10
CA LEU A 21 7.86 -15.47 -10.50
C LEU A 21 8.85 -14.48 -9.91
N SER A 22 9.19 -13.46 -10.69
CA SER A 22 9.80 -12.24 -10.17
C SER A 22 8.76 -11.56 -9.28
N LEU A 23 8.74 -11.92 -7.98
CA LEU A 23 8.20 -11.05 -6.96
C LEU A 23 9.08 -9.81 -6.94
N ALA A 24 8.68 -8.80 -7.72
CA ALA A 24 9.13 -7.44 -7.48
C ALA A 24 8.70 -7.12 -6.05
N ALA A 25 9.63 -7.29 -5.10
CA ALA A 25 9.48 -6.79 -3.76
C ALA A 25 9.32 -5.28 -3.91
N ALA A 26 8.07 -4.83 -3.89
CA ALA A 26 7.76 -3.42 -3.82
C ALA A 26 8.52 -2.89 -2.61
N ALA A 27 9.55 -2.08 -2.86
CA ALA A 27 10.31 -1.45 -1.79
C ALA A 27 9.30 -0.78 -0.85
N PRO A 28 9.37 -1.01 0.48
CA PRO A 28 8.45 -0.37 1.39
C PRO A 28 8.59 1.13 1.16
N ALA A 29 7.49 1.77 0.75
CA ALA A 29 7.43 3.23 0.65
C ALA A 29 7.99 3.81 1.94
N GLN A 30 9.03 4.63 1.80
CA GLN A 30 9.72 5.27 2.91
C GLN A 30 8.78 6.32 3.48
N ALA A 31 7.89 5.89 4.36
CA ALA A 31 7.10 6.77 5.20
C ALA A 31 8.02 7.39 6.26
N VAL A 32 9.04 8.12 5.82
CA VAL A 32 9.67 9.13 6.64
C VAL A 32 8.75 10.31 6.48
N SER A 33 7.81 10.48 7.41
CA SER A 33 7.31 11.84 7.61
C SER A 33 8.57 12.70 7.84
N PRO A 34 8.77 13.78 7.08
CA PRO A 34 9.95 14.64 7.24
C PRO A 34 10.10 15.23 8.64
N MET A 35 9.14 14.96 9.53
CA MET A 35 8.99 15.55 10.84
C MET A 35 9.80 14.84 11.94
N CYS A 36 10.01 13.51 11.89
CA CYS A 36 10.60 12.75 13.01
C CYS A 36 11.32 11.48 12.53
N SER A 37 12.62 11.35 12.81
CA SER A 37 13.45 10.23 12.34
C SER A 37 13.23 8.91 13.09
N ASP A 38 12.67 8.96 14.29
CA ASP A 38 12.34 7.80 15.13
C ASP A 38 10.90 7.28 14.91
N ALA A 39 10.25 7.72 13.82
CA ALA A 39 8.93 7.27 13.45
C ALA A 39 8.90 5.77 13.15
N TYR A 40 7.91 5.07 13.70
CA TYR A 40 7.67 3.67 13.37
C TYR A 40 6.22 3.44 13.02
N GLN A 41 5.98 2.41 12.20
CA GLN A 41 4.63 2.03 11.81
C GLN A 41 3.90 1.42 13.02
N VAL A 42 2.72 1.97 13.31
CA VAL A 42 1.82 1.45 14.33
C VAL A 42 1.01 0.32 13.72
N LYS A 43 1.20 -0.89 14.23
CA LYS A 43 0.47 -2.11 13.82
C LYS A 43 0.58 -2.39 12.30
N SER A 44 -0.43 -3.04 11.73
CA SER A 44 -0.43 -3.54 10.35
C SER A 44 -0.95 -2.54 9.33
N THR A 45 -0.51 -2.73 8.07
CA THR A 45 -1.01 -2.01 6.91
C THR A 45 -2.41 -2.48 6.52
N VAL A 46 -3.25 -1.56 6.05
CA VAL A 46 -4.55 -1.85 5.44
C VAL A 46 -4.49 -1.55 3.95
N TYR A 47 -5.08 -2.41 3.13
CA TYR A 47 -5.07 -2.26 1.68
C TYR A 47 -6.42 -1.79 1.14
N ILE A 48 -6.36 -0.94 0.12
CA ILE A 48 -7.52 -0.42 -0.61
C ILE A 48 -7.52 -1.07 -2.00
N TYR A 49 -8.67 -1.59 -2.39
CA TYR A 49 -8.87 -2.28 -3.66
C TYR A 49 -9.80 -1.45 -4.55
N GLY A 50 -9.55 -1.46 -5.85
CA GLY A 50 -10.39 -0.79 -6.85
C GLY A 50 -11.21 -1.79 -7.66
N GLY A 51 -11.97 -2.66 -6.99
CA GLY A 51 -12.75 -3.72 -7.65
C GLY A 51 -11.92 -4.85 -8.29
N GLN A 52 -10.65 -5.01 -7.90
CA GLN A 52 -9.75 -6.05 -8.40
C GLN A 52 -8.93 -6.67 -7.27
N ALA A 53 -8.27 -7.81 -7.54
CA ALA A 53 -7.50 -8.56 -6.54
C ALA A 53 -6.19 -7.87 -6.11
N THR A 54 -5.61 -7.01 -6.96
CA THR A 54 -4.37 -6.28 -6.63
C THR A 54 -4.70 -4.93 -5.98
N PRO A 55 -4.13 -4.60 -4.81
CA PRO A 55 -4.48 -3.37 -4.08
C PRO A 55 -3.92 -2.12 -4.74
N VAL A 56 -4.75 -1.11 -4.96
CA VAL A 56 -4.38 0.16 -5.62
C VAL A 56 -3.68 1.13 -4.69
N ALA A 57 -3.90 1.01 -3.38
CA ALA A 57 -3.25 1.82 -2.37
C ALA A 57 -3.09 1.06 -1.04
N SER A 58 -2.26 1.63 -0.16
CA SER A 58 -2.07 1.16 1.21
C SER A 58 -2.21 2.30 2.21
N LEU A 59 -2.91 2.05 3.31
CA LEU A 59 -3.06 2.91 4.46
C LEU A 59 -2.22 2.38 5.62
N LYS A 60 -1.48 3.26 6.26
CA LYS A 60 -0.66 2.99 7.45
C LYS A 60 -0.86 4.09 8.48
N GLN A 61 -0.52 3.78 9.73
CA GLN A 61 -0.35 4.76 10.79
C GLN A 61 1.11 4.75 11.24
N TYR A 62 1.62 5.91 11.59
CA TYR A 62 2.95 6.07 12.19
C TYR A 62 2.85 6.83 13.51
N TYR A 63 3.81 6.57 14.39
CA TYR A 63 4.02 7.29 15.65
C TYR A 63 5.50 7.60 15.84
N SER A 64 5.81 8.78 16.38
CA SER A 64 7.15 9.14 16.84
C SER A 64 7.14 9.41 18.36
N PRO A 65 7.96 8.68 19.13
CA PRO A 65 8.18 8.98 20.56
C PRO A 65 8.74 10.37 20.81
N SER A 66 9.74 10.83 20.03
CA SER A 66 10.40 12.12 20.22
C SER A 66 9.46 13.30 19.95
N CYS A 67 8.63 13.19 18.91
CA CYS A 67 7.64 14.22 18.56
C CYS A 67 6.33 14.09 19.33
N ARG A 68 6.05 12.91 19.92
CA ARG A 68 4.82 12.56 20.64
C ARG A 68 3.56 12.70 19.77
N GLN A 69 3.69 12.39 18.49
CA GLN A 69 2.64 12.59 17.48
C GLN A 69 2.41 11.34 16.63
N ASN A 70 1.17 11.19 16.17
CA ASN A 70 0.71 10.19 15.22
C ASN A 70 0.29 10.84 13.90
N TRP A 71 0.41 10.11 12.80
CA TRP A 71 -0.17 10.51 11.52
C TRP A 71 -0.58 9.30 10.68
N GLY A 72 -1.59 9.50 9.84
CA GLY A 72 -1.98 8.57 8.80
C GLY A 72 -1.11 8.77 7.57
N TYR A 73 -0.84 7.69 6.86
CA TYR A 73 -0.03 7.65 5.66
C TYR A 73 -0.73 6.83 4.59
N LEU A 74 -1.03 7.48 3.46
CA LEU A 74 -1.58 6.85 2.28
C LEU A 74 -0.50 6.79 1.19
N TRP A 75 -0.36 5.63 0.56
CA TRP A 75 0.46 5.44 -0.62
C TRP A 75 -0.34 4.78 -1.74
N ILE A 76 -0.37 5.41 -2.90
CA ILE A 76 -1.02 4.90 -4.11
C ILE A 76 0.07 4.27 -4.98
N TRP A 77 -0.12 3.00 -5.33
CA TRP A 77 0.90 2.23 -6.03
C TRP A 77 1.16 2.76 -7.44
N GLN A 78 2.43 2.77 -7.85
CA GLN A 78 2.83 3.26 -9.17
C GLN A 78 2.07 2.55 -10.31
N TRP A 79 1.96 1.21 -10.24
CA TRP A 79 1.22 0.44 -11.25
C TRP A 79 -0.24 0.87 -11.36
N ALA A 80 -0.87 1.27 -10.25
CA ALA A 80 -2.26 1.69 -10.23
C ALA A 80 -2.39 3.02 -10.96
N ARG A 81 -1.50 3.97 -10.68
CA ARG A 81 -1.44 5.26 -11.41
C ARG A 81 -1.18 5.07 -12.89
N ASP A 82 -0.22 4.22 -13.25
CA ASP A 82 0.10 3.93 -14.66
C ASP A 82 -1.08 3.30 -15.39
N ALA A 83 -1.91 2.53 -14.68
CA ALA A 83 -3.13 1.92 -15.20
C ALA A 83 -4.38 2.84 -15.14
N GLY A 84 -4.21 4.12 -14.78
CA GLY A 84 -5.27 5.14 -14.76
C GLY A 84 -6.12 5.15 -13.49
N TYR A 85 -5.71 4.45 -12.42
CA TYR A 85 -6.40 4.49 -11.14
C TYR A 85 -6.01 5.73 -10.33
N TRP A 86 -6.99 6.31 -9.65
CA TRP A 86 -6.79 7.40 -8.70
C TRP A 86 -7.82 7.35 -7.57
N ILE A 87 -7.56 8.07 -6.50
CA ILE A 87 -8.40 8.10 -5.30
C ILE A 87 -8.79 9.54 -4.99
N LYS A 88 -10.06 9.75 -4.63
CA LYS A 88 -10.51 10.96 -3.95
C LYS A 88 -11.01 10.57 -2.57
N ALA A 89 -10.39 11.10 -1.52
CA ALA A 89 -10.64 10.65 -0.16
C ALA A 89 -10.34 11.73 0.87
N ASP A 90 -10.86 11.53 2.08
CA ASP A 90 -10.47 12.25 3.28
C ASP A 90 -9.66 11.29 4.17
N LEU A 91 -8.43 11.69 4.49
CA LEU A 91 -7.48 10.96 5.33
C LEU A 91 -7.42 11.62 6.72
N ALA A 92 -7.46 10.83 7.79
CA ALA A 92 -7.45 11.34 9.17
C ALA A 92 -6.80 10.37 10.17
N ILE A 93 -6.62 10.85 11.40
CA ILE A 93 -6.43 10.02 12.59
C ILE A 93 -7.72 10.00 13.39
N PHE A 94 -8.26 8.81 13.66
CA PHE A 94 -9.32 8.63 14.64
C PHE A 94 -8.68 8.48 16.02
N VAL A 95 -8.91 9.46 16.89
CA VAL A 95 -8.56 9.44 18.31
C VAL A 95 -9.75 8.89 19.11
N GLN A 96 -9.50 7.84 19.90
CA GLN A 96 -10.57 7.22 20.70
C GLN A 96 -11.24 8.26 21.61
N ASN A 97 -12.58 8.29 21.61
CA ASN A 97 -13.43 9.23 22.34
C ASN A 97 -13.32 10.73 21.95
N GLU A 98 -12.50 11.07 20.96
CA GLU A 98 -12.34 12.46 20.48
C GLU A 98 -12.70 12.63 19.00
N GLY A 99 -12.82 11.54 18.24
CA GLY A 99 -13.23 11.56 16.84
C GLY A 99 -12.08 11.74 15.85
N LEU A 100 -12.41 12.18 14.64
CA LEU A 100 -11.45 12.38 13.56
C LEU A 100 -10.66 13.68 13.76
N GLN A 101 -9.34 13.59 13.65
CA GLN A 101 -8.40 14.70 13.75
C GLN A 101 -7.37 14.62 12.62
N GLY A 102 -6.67 15.72 12.39
CA GLY A 102 -5.59 15.76 11.40
C GLY A 102 -6.06 15.61 9.95
N LEU A 103 -7.34 15.88 9.66
CA LEU A 103 -7.94 15.75 8.32
C LEU A 103 -7.08 16.37 7.24
N GLU A 104 -6.88 15.61 6.17
CA GLU A 104 -6.20 15.97 4.92
C GLU A 104 -6.96 15.38 3.73
N GLY A 105 -7.12 16.16 2.66
CA GLY A 105 -7.76 15.70 1.43
C GLY A 105 -6.77 14.97 0.52
N VAL A 106 -7.23 13.92 -0.16
CA VAL A 106 -6.47 13.20 -1.19
C VAL A 106 -7.07 13.50 -2.55
N GLY A 107 -6.24 14.04 -3.45
CA GLY A 107 -6.59 14.46 -4.80
C GLY A 107 -6.27 13.42 -5.88
N THR A 108 -6.78 13.70 -7.08
CA THR A 108 -6.73 12.84 -8.27
C THR A 108 -5.34 12.42 -8.72
N TYR A 109 -4.30 13.21 -8.45
CA TYR A 109 -2.94 12.95 -8.93
C TYR A 109 -1.95 12.64 -7.81
N ASP A 110 -2.43 12.53 -6.58
CA ASP A 110 -1.57 12.27 -5.44
C ASP A 110 -1.04 10.84 -5.52
N GLN A 111 0.27 10.69 -5.35
CA GLN A 111 0.90 9.39 -5.14
C GLN A 111 0.97 9.06 -3.64
N GLU A 112 1.05 10.10 -2.82
CA GLU A 112 1.30 10.03 -1.39
C GLU A 112 0.48 11.12 -0.69
N ALA A 113 -0.09 10.79 0.46
CA ALA A 113 -0.72 11.77 1.33
C ALA A 113 -0.45 11.43 2.79
N LEU A 114 -0.27 12.47 3.61
CA LEU A 114 -0.08 12.35 5.05
C LEU A 114 -1.13 13.20 5.75
N THR A 115 -1.68 12.71 6.86
CA THR A 115 -2.50 13.58 7.72
C THR A 115 -1.64 14.68 8.33
N ARG A 116 -2.28 15.77 8.76
CA ARG A 116 -1.65 16.61 9.79
C ARG A 116 -1.35 15.76 11.03
N ALA A 117 -0.23 16.03 11.67
CA ALA A 117 0.19 15.27 12.84
C ALA A 117 -0.71 15.56 14.05
N VAL A 118 -1.08 14.52 14.79
CA VAL A 118 -2.01 14.58 15.92
C VAL A 118 -1.29 14.11 17.18
N PRO A 119 -1.37 14.83 18.31
CA PRO A 119 -0.81 14.35 19.57
C PRO A 119 -1.43 13.00 19.96
N GLY A 120 -0.61 12.01 20.33
CA GLY A 120 -1.16 10.73 20.77
C GLY A 120 -0.46 10.04 21.93
N TYR A 121 0.35 10.77 22.69
CA TYR A 121 0.77 10.28 24.00
C TYR A 121 -0.47 10.05 24.89
N GLY A 122 -0.60 8.83 25.43
CA GLY A 122 -1.69 8.44 26.32
C GLY A 122 -3.06 8.27 25.65
N LYS A 123 -3.12 8.23 24.31
CA LYS A 123 -4.38 8.08 23.56
C LYS A 123 -4.31 6.90 22.60
N CYS A 124 -5.37 6.11 22.55
CA CYS A 124 -5.55 5.12 21.50
C CYS A 124 -5.89 5.84 20.18
N THR A 125 -5.11 5.59 19.13
CA THR A 125 -5.31 6.22 17.82
C THR A 125 -5.29 5.18 16.70
N ARG A 126 -5.96 5.47 15.58
CA ARG A 126 -5.88 4.69 14.34
C ARG A 126 -5.95 5.59 13.12
N ALA A 127 -5.26 5.25 12.04
CA ALA A 127 -5.47 5.93 10.77
C ALA A 127 -6.85 5.57 10.20
N TYR A 128 -7.49 6.57 9.60
CA TYR A 128 -8.81 6.51 9.00
C TYR A 128 -8.74 7.07 7.58
N ILE A 129 -9.47 6.45 6.66
CA ILE A 129 -9.70 7.02 5.35
C ILE A 129 -11.09 6.60 4.85
N GLU A 130 -11.83 7.54 4.30
CA GLU A 130 -12.98 7.25 3.45
C GLU A 130 -12.82 7.91 2.10
N GLY A 131 -13.34 7.27 1.07
CA GLY A 131 -13.31 7.86 -0.25
C GLY A 131 -13.77 6.91 -1.34
N THR A 132 -13.38 7.25 -2.55
CA THR A 132 -13.76 6.55 -3.77
C THR A 132 -12.54 6.27 -4.61
N VAL A 133 -12.45 5.03 -5.12
CA VAL A 133 -11.47 4.65 -6.14
C VAL A 133 -12.10 4.87 -7.52
N TYR A 134 -11.33 5.49 -8.39
CA TYR A 134 -11.68 5.71 -9.79
C TYR A 134 -10.68 4.99 -10.70
N LYS A 135 -11.12 4.74 -11.93
CA LYS A 135 -10.26 4.42 -13.06
C LYS A 135 -10.69 5.26 -14.24
N TRP A 136 -9.80 6.13 -14.71
CA TRP A 136 -10.17 7.22 -15.64
C TRP A 136 -11.33 8.03 -15.05
N GLU A 137 -12.42 8.24 -15.79
CA GLU A 137 -13.62 8.95 -15.31
C GLU A 137 -14.63 8.03 -14.61
N THR A 138 -14.35 6.72 -14.50
CA THR A 138 -15.29 5.75 -13.94
C THR A 138 -15.06 5.54 -12.46
N GLN A 139 -16.11 5.73 -11.65
CA GLN A 139 -16.13 5.33 -10.24
C GLN A 139 -16.21 3.80 -10.14
N LEU A 140 -15.30 3.20 -9.37
CA LEU A 140 -15.24 1.75 -9.19
C LEU A 140 -15.80 1.29 -7.85
N ASP A 141 -15.35 1.90 -6.77
CA ASP A 141 -15.70 1.47 -5.41
C ASP A 141 -15.65 2.62 -4.42
N ARG A 142 -16.57 2.63 -3.46
CA ARG A 142 -16.52 3.52 -2.30
C ARG A 142 -16.04 2.70 -1.11
N PHE A 143 -15.07 3.24 -0.37
CA PHE A 143 -14.47 2.54 0.76
C PHE A 143 -14.44 3.40 2.01
N GLU A 144 -14.43 2.71 3.13
CA GLU A 144 -14.04 3.22 4.44
C GLU A 144 -13.04 2.22 5.01
N LYS A 145 -11.88 2.68 5.48
CA LYS A 145 -10.82 1.83 6.01
C LYS A 145 -10.23 2.44 7.28
N LEU A 146 -9.92 1.57 8.22
CA LEU A 146 -9.29 1.92 9.49
C LEU A 146 -8.16 0.94 9.79
N THR A 147 -7.02 1.45 10.27
CA THR A 147 -5.98 0.58 10.83
C THR A 147 -6.40 0.01 12.18
N ALA A 148 -5.64 -0.98 12.66
CA ALA A 148 -5.78 -1.45 14.03
C ALA A 148 -5.45 -0.33 15.03
N TRP A 149 -6.03 -0.39 16.23
CA TRP A 149 -5.75 0.57 17.29
C TRP A 149 -4.28 0.52 17.73
N GLY A 150 -3.66 1.70 17.76
CA GLY A 150 -2.39 1.98 18.41
C GLY A 150 -2.61 2.53 19.82
N CYS A 151 -2.47 1.64 20.78
CA CYS A 151 -2.24 1.90 22.20
C CYS A 151 -1.02 1.02 22.57
#